data_AF-T2JEC9-F1
#
_entry.id   AF-T2JEC9-F1
#
_cell.length_a   1.000
_cell.length_b   1.000
_cell.length_c   1.000
_cell.angle_alpha   90.00
_cell.angle_beta   90.00
_cell.angle_gamma   90.00
#
_symmetry.space_group_name_H-M   'P 1'
#
loop_
_entity.id
_entity.type
_entity.pdbx_description
1 polymer ?
#
loop_
_entity_poly.entity_id
_entity_poly.type
_entity_poly.pdbx_seq_one_letter_code
_entity_poly.pdbx_strand_id
1 'polypeptide(L)'
;MKVIVIGGDGYCGWATALHLSNQGYDVGILDNLSRRYWDSKLGVDTLTPIAPIQKRIKRWQELTGKTIDLFVGDITDYSFLSQTLRQFEPEAIVHFGEQRSAPYSMIDREHAVFTQVNNVVGTLNILYAMKEDFPEAHLVKLGTMGEYGTPNIDIEEGYITIEHNGRKDTLPYPKQPGSFYHLSKVHDSHNIHFACKIWGLRATDLNQGVVYGVLTEETGMDEMLINRLDYDGVFGTALNRFCIQAAIGHPLTVYGKGGQTRGFLDIRDTVRCIDIAIKNPAEEGKFRVFNQFTELFSIKDLAEMVQKAGQAIGLKVEIDNLDNPRVELDEHYFNAKNTKLLDLGLQPHYLSDSLLDSLLNFAEKYKGRVDKEQILPTVSWHRK
;
A
#
# COMPACT_ATOMS: atom_id res chain seq x y z
N MET A 1 -24.06 -4.40 0.58
CA MET A 1 -22.95 -5.31 0.27
C MET A 1 -22.01 -5.31 1.46
N LYS A 2 -21.69 -6.49 2.00
CA LYS A 2 -20.77 -6.65 3.13
C LYS A 2 -19.32 -6.74 2.66
N VAL A 3 -18.46 -5.88 3.18
CA VAL A 3 -17.03 -5.83 2.83
C VAL A 3 -16.17 -5.96 4.08
N ILE A 4 -15.32 -6.99 4.12
CA ILE A 4 -14.32 -7.11 5.18
C ILE A 4 -12.98 -6.54 4.72
N VAL A 5 -12.44 -5.62 5.50
CA VAL A 5 -11.15 -4.95 5.26
C VAL A 5 -10.12 -5.56 6.23
N ILE A 6 -9.36 -6.53 5.72
CA ILE A 6 -8.27 -7.16 6.45
C ILE A 6 -7.07 -6.21 6.43
N GLY A 7 -6.50 -5.88 7.60
CA GLY A 7 -5.50 -4.82 7.74
C GLY A 7 -6.09 -3.41 7.85
N GLY A 8 -7.35 -3.32 8.32
CA GLY A 8 -8.13 -2.08 8.36
C GLY A 8 -7.67 -1.03 9.38
N ASP A 9 -6.71 -1.31 10.27
CA ASP A 9 -6.08 -0.28 11.11
C ASP A 9 -4.83 0.35 10.46
N GLY A 10 -4.36 -0.24 9.35
CA GLY A 10 -3.23 0.24 8.57
C GLY A 10 -3.49 1.54 7.81
N TYR A 11 -2.45 2.06 7.16
CA TYR A 11 -2.50 3.33 6.42
C TYR A 11 -3.55 3.32 5.28
N CYS A 12 -3.44 2.40 4.33
CA CYS A 12 -4.45 2.28 3.25
C CYS A 12 -5.77 1.69 3.76
N GLY A 13 -5.70 0.71 4.67
CA GLY A 13 -6.85 -0.02 5.18
C GLY A 13 -7.82 0.87 5.96
N TRP A 14 -7.32 1.75 6.84
CA TRP A 14 -8.17 2.65 7.62
C TRP A 14 -8.92 3.65 6.74
N ALA A 15 -8.21 4.32 5.84
CA ALA A 15 -8.83 5.24 4.88
C ALA A 15 -9.88 4.53 4.02
N THR A 16 -9.58 3.31 3.57
CA THR A 16 -10.51 2.50 2.77
C THR A 16 -11.74 2.08 3.56
N ALA A 17 -11.59 1.63 4.81
CA ALA A 17 -12.71 1.21 5.64
C ALA A 17 -13.69 2.36 5.90
N LEU A 18 -13.18 3.57 6.18
CA LEU A 18 -14.01 4.76 6.32
C LEU A 18 -14.70 5.14 5.00
N HIS A 19 -13.96 5.18 3.88
CA HIS A 19 -14.54 5.47 2.56
C HIS A 19 -15.67 4.50 2.22
N LEU A 20 -15.45 3.20 2.36
CA LEU A 20 -16.47 2.20 2.08
C LEU A 20 -17.69 2.33 3.02
N SER A 21 -17.48 2.54 4.31
CA SER A 21 -18.60 2.82 5.22
C SER A 21 -19.34 4.09 4.79
N ASN A 22 -18.63 5.11 4.34
CA ASN A 22 -19.21 6.35 3.83
C ASN A 22 -20.05 6.12 2.56
N GLN A 23 -19.59 5.25 1.65
CA GLN A 23 -20.30 4.82 0.44
C GLN A 23 -21.52 3.91 0.71
N GLY A 24 -21.77 3.51 1.96
CA GLY A 24 -22.95 2.73 2.35
C GLY A 24 -22.75 1.21 2.32
N TYR A 25 -21.50 0.74 2.29
CA TYR A 25 -21.20 -0.68 2.52
C TYR A 25 -21.32 -1.02 4.01
N ASP A 26 -21.68 -2.27 4.31
CA ASP A 26 -21.57 -2.83 5.64
C ASP A 26 -20.12 -3.29 5.82
N VAL A 27 -19.35 -2.61 6.67
CA VAL A 27 -17.90 -2.79 6.75
C VAL A 27 -17.49 -3.48 8.05
N GLY A 28 -16.62 -4.49 7.91
CA GLY A 28 -15.88 -5.09 9.02
C GLY A 28 -14.39 -4.85 8.86
N ILE A 29 -13.68 -4.62 9.96
CA ILE A 29 -12.21 -4.56 10.03
C ILE A 29 -11.71 -5.82 10.71
N LEU A 30 -10.77 -6.52 10.08
CA LEU A 30 -10.02 -7.62 10.69
C LEU A 30 -8.53 -7.23 10.77
N ASP A 31 -7.99 -7.10 11.98
CA ASP A 31 -6.60 -6.67 12.18
C ASP A 31 -6.01 -7.20 13.50
N ASN A 32 -4.77 -7.69 13.50
CA ASN A 32 -4.07 -8.11 14.74
C ASN A 32 -3.31 -6.96 15.42
N LEU A 33 -3.31 -5.76 14.84
CA LEU A 33 -2.63 -4.54 15.30
C LEU A 33 -1.10 -4.67 15.35
N SER A 34 -0.53 -5.71 14.74
CA SER A 34 0.92 -5.98 14.70
C SER A 34 1.72 -4.81 14.16
N ARG A 35 1.19 -4.03 13.21
CA ARG A 35 1.84 -2.83 12.68
C ARG A 35 2.19 -1.83 13.79
N ARG A 36 1.32 -1.64 14.79
CA ARG A 36 1.58 -0.76 15.94
C ARG A 36 2.60 -1.37 16.90
N TYR A 37 2.60 -2.69 17.04
CA TYR A 37 3.63 -3.39 17.81
C TYR A 37 5.01 -3.25 17.17
N TRP A 38 5.11 -3.28 15.84
CA TRP A 38 6.38 -3.04 15.12
C TRP A 38 6.89 -1.61 15.32
N ASP A 39 6.01 -0.60 15.35
CA ASP A 39 6.38 0.78 15.72
C ASP A 39 7.12 0.77 17.08
N SER A 40 6.50 0.18 18.10
CA SER A 40 7.08 0.09 19.44
C SER A 40 8.39 -0.71 19.48
N LYS A 41 8.54 -1.77 18.67
CA LYS A 41 9.75 -2.60 18.66
C LYS A 41 10.94 -1.93 18.00
N LEU A 42 10.70 -1.15 16.95
CA LEU A 42 11.74 -0.42 16.25
C LEU A 42 12.02 0.96 16.87
N GLY A 43 11.22 1.39 17.83
CA GLY A 43 11.33 2.72 18.43
C GLY A 43 10.93 3.83 17.46
N VAL A 44 10.06 3.52 16.50
CA VAL A 44 9.53 4.51 15.53
C VAL A 44 8.11 4.90 15.92
N ASP A 45 7.70 6.12 15.57
CA ASP A 45 6.33 6.61 15.73
C ASP A 45 5.88 7.28 14.44
N THR A 46 4.57 7.30 14.23
CA THR A 46 3.99 8.06 13.12
C THR A 46 3.97 9.55 13.46
N LEU A 47 4.08 10.40 12.42
CA LEU A 47 4.01 11.85 12.58
C LEU A 47 2.71 12.28 13.30
N THR A 48 1.58 11.69 12.90
CA THR A 48 0.25 12.04 13.40
C THR A 48 -0.14 11.20 14.62
N PRO A 49 -0.68 11.81 15.69
CA PRO A 49 -1.08 11.06 16.88
C PRO A 49 -2.38 10.28 16.64
N ILE A 50 -2.27 9.06 16.11
CA ILE A 50 -3.44 8.22 15.81
C ILE A 50 -4.05 7.61 17.09
N ALA A 51 -5.38 7.61 17.17
CA ALA A 51 -6.09 6.96 18.27
C ALA A 51 -6.06 5.41 18.15
N PRO A 52 -6.28 4.67 19.25
CA PRO A 52 -6.55 3.23 19.21
C PRO A 52 -7.77 2.91 18.36
N ILE A 53 -7.77 1.78 17.64
CA ILE A 53 -8.79 1.41 16.66
C ILE A 53 -10.23 1.48 17.21
N GLN A 54 -10.45 1.05 18.46
CA GLN A 54 -11.77 1.09 19.10
C GLN A 54 -12.28 2.53 19.26
N LYS A 55 -11.39 3.49 19.56
CA LYS A 55 -11.76 4.90 19.67
C LYS A 55 -12.04 5.52 18.30
N ARG A 56 -11.26 5.14 17.28
CA ARG A 56 -11.47 5.59 15.89
C ARG A 56 -12.83 5.14 15.38
N ILE A 57 -13.18 3.86 15.54
CA ILE A 57 -14.48 3.28 15.15
C ILE A 57 -15.62 3.94 15.92
N LYS A 58 -15.48 4.08 17.24
CA LYS A 58 -16.50 4.78 18.05
C LYS A 58 -16.71 6.21 17.56
N ARG A 59 -15.64 6.93 17.23
CA ARG A 59 -15.76 8.30 16.72
C ARG A 59 -16.47 8.36 15.39
N TRP A 60 -16.20 7.43 14.48
CA TRP A 60 -16.91 7.32 13.21
C TRP A 60 -18.42 7.13 13.43
N GLN A 61 -18.80 6.24 14.35
CA GLN A 61 -20.19 6.03 14.71
C GLN A 61 -20.84 7.29 15.33
N GLU A 62 -20.15 8.00 16.22
CA GLU A 62 -20.65 9.24 16.80
C GLU A 62 -20.90 10.34 15.76
N LEU A 63 -20.04 10.42 14.73
CA LEU A 63 -20.13 11.45 13.69
C LEU A 63 -21.15 11.13 12.61
N THR A 64 -21.34 9.84 12.28
CA THR A 64 -22.11 9.42 11.09
C THR A 64 -23.32 8.54 11.38
N GLY A 65 -23.41 7.98 12.59
CA GLY A 65 -24.36 6.93 12.94
C GLY A 65 -24.02 5.54 12.39
N LYS A 66 -22.96 5.40 11.58
CA LYS A 66 -22.59 4.14 10.92
C LYS A 66 -21.65 3.32 11.79
N THR A 67 -21.87 2.01 11.85
CA THR A 67 -21.02 1.07 12.58
C THR A 67 -20.01 0.41 11.64
N ILE A 68 -18.83 0.11 12.18
CA ILE A 68 -17.82 -0.74 11.53
C ILE A 68 -17.51 -1.85 12.52
N ASP A 69 -17.72 -3.10 12.12
CA ASP A 69 -17.41 -4.25 12.96
C ASP A 69 -15.91 -4.39 13.15
N LEU A 70 -15.46 -4.85 14.32
CA LEU A 70 -14.04 -5.02 14.62
C LEU A 70 -13.76 -6.45 15.08
N PHE A 71 -12.84 -7.10 14.37
CA PHE A 71 -12.32 -8.43 14.66
C PHE A 71 -10.82 -8.33 14.90
N VAL A 72 -10.37 -8.58 16.13
CA VAL A 72 -8.95 -8.47 16.47
C VAL A 72 -8.32 -9.85 16.55
N GLY A 73 -7.47 -10.18 15.58
CA GLY A 73 -6.77 -11.46 15.54
C GLY A 73 -5.98 -11.65 14.25
N ASP A 74 -5.19 -12.72 14.22
CA ASP A 74 -4.21 -12.99 13.17
C ASP A 74 -4.82 -13.88 12.08
N ILE A 75 -4.66 -13.48 10.81
CA ILE A 75 -5.18 -14.27 9.67
C ILE A 75 -4.37 -15.55 9.42
N THR A 76 -3.19 -15.69 10.03
CA THR A 76 -2.41 -16.94 10.02
C THR A 76 -3.01 -18.00 10.96
N ASP A 77 -3.84 -17.58 11.93
CA ASP A 77 -4.72 -18.48 12.67
C ASP A 77 -5.99 -18.74 11.84
N TYR A 78 -6.01 -19.89 11.15
CA TYR A 78 -7.14 -20.27 10.30
C TYR A 78 -8.46 -20.43 11.07
N SER A 79 -8.41 -20.89 12.32
CA SER A 79 -9.62 -21.06 13.13
C SER A 79 -10.25 -19.70 13.42
N PHE A 80 -9.43 -18.72 13.82
CA PHE A 80 -9.89 -17.35 14.02
C PHE A 80 -10.43 -16.73 12.73
N LEU A 81 -9.70 -16.87 11.62
CA LEU A 81 -10.11 -16.32 10.32
C LEU A 81 -11.44 -16.92 9.86
N SER A 82 -11.57 -18.26 9.83
CA SER A 82 -12.79 -18.93 9.38
C SER A 82 -13.99 -18.54 10.23
N GLN A 83 -13.86 -18.51 11.57
CA GLN A 83 -14.94 -18.08 12.46
C GLN A 83 -15.35 -16.62 12.21
N THR A 84 -14.36 -15.73 12.03
CA THR A 84 -14.61 -14.31 11.75
C THR A 84 -15.36 -14.12 10.44
N LEU A 85 -14.90 -14.79 9.36
CA LEU A 85 -15.55 -14.68 8.05
C LEU A 85 -16.96 -15.27 8.08
N ARG A 86 -17.20 -16.39 8.79
CA ARG A 86 -18.55 -16.95 9.01
C ARG A 86 -19.46 -16.05 9.84
N GLN A 87 -18.91 -15.33 10.81
CA GLN A 87 -19.69 -14.37 11.60
C GLN A 87 -20.09 -13.15 10.76
N PHE A 88 -19.18 -12.65 9.93
CA PHE A 88 -19.41 -11.44 9.16
C PHE A 88 -20.15 -11.70 7.84
N GLU A 89 -19.89 -12.81 7.16
CA GLU A 89 -20.41 -13.21 5.84
C GLU A 89 -20.08 -12.20 4.72
N PRO A 90 -18.80 -11.98 4.39
CA PRO A 90 -18.42 -10.98 3.39
C PRO A 90 -18.79 -11.39 1.96
N GLU A 91 -19.25 -10.41 1.17
CA GLU A 91 -19.39 -10.52 -0.28
C GLU A 91 -18.11 -10.07 -1.00
N ALA A 92 -17.31 -9.22 -0.36
CA ALA A 92 -15.97 -8.86 -0.83
C ALA A 92 -14.96 -8.82 0.33
N ILE A 93 -13.74 -9.24 0.03
CA ILE A 93 -12.60 -9.25 0.96
C ILE A 93 -11.53 -8.32 0.40
N VAL A 94 -11.22 -7.25 1.11
CA VAL A 94 -10.09 -6.37 0.79
C VAL A 94 -8.91 -6.75 1.66
N HIS A 95 -7.81 -7.18 1.05
CA HIS A 95 -6.66 -7.71 1.78
C HIS A 95 -5.47 -6.74 1.79
N PHE A 96 -5.35 -5.96 2.87
CA PHE A 96 -4.18 -5.12 3.20
C PHE A 96 -3.30 -5.70 4.33
N GLY A 97 -3.80 -6.67 5.09
CA GLY A 97 -3.19 -7.18 6.33
C GLY A 97 -1.93 -8.01 6.15
N GLU A 98 -0.85 -7.36 5.73
CA GLU A 98 0.45 -7.96 5.43
C GLU A 98 1.60 -7.07 5.91
N GLN A 99 2.77 -7.67 6.15
CA GLN A 99 4.01 -6.92 6.35
C GLN A 99 4.42 -6.27 5.03
N ARG A 100 4.32 -4.93 4.94
CA ARG A 100 4.43 -4.17 3.69
C ARG A 100 5.75 -3.44 3.42
N SER A 101 6.66 -3.42 4.37
CA SER A 101 7.90 -2.65 4.30
C SER A 101 9.04 -3.47 3.69
N ALA A 102 9.61 -2.93 2.61
CA ALA A 102 10.81 -3.48 2.01
C ALA A 102 12.02 -3.39 2.95
N PRO A 103 12.34 -2.23 3.58
CA PRO A 103 13.39 -2.19 4.60
C PRO A 103 13.18 -3.18 5.74
N TYR A 104 11.96 -3.29 6.29
CA TYR A 104 11.65 -4.22 7.38
C TYR A 104 12.01 -5.65 7.00
N SER A 105 11.60 -6.07 5.80
CA SER A 105 11.88 -7.42 5.28
C SER A 105 13.37 -7.73 5.07
N MET A 106 14.24 -6.72 5.20
CA MET A 106 15.68 -6.81 4.96
C MET A 106 16.52 -6.50 6.21
N ILE A 107 15.90 -6.29 7.38
CA ILE A 107 16.60 -6.04 8.65
C ILE A 107 17.54 -7.21 8.98
N ASP A 108 16.98 -8.41 9.04
CA ASP A 108 17.70 -9.65 9.32
C ASP A 108 16.90 -10.88 8.84
N ARG A 109 17.42 -12.07 9.12
CA ARG A 109 16.78 -13.35 8.77
C ARG A 109 15.40 -13.51 9.38
N GLU A 110 15.20 -13.10 10.64
CA GLU A 110 13.92 -13.27 11.34
C GLU A 110 12.84 -12.41 10.69
N HIS A 111 13.15 -11.17 10.34
CA HIS A 111 12.23 -10.26 9.66
C HIS A 111 11.91 -10.70 8.24
N ALA A 112 12.90 -11.23 7.50
CA ALA A 112 12.71 -11.79 6.17
C ALA A 112 11.77 -13.01 6.19
N VAL A 113 12.03 -13.97 7.08
CA VAL A 113 11.19 -15.17 7.24
C VAL A 113 9.79 -14.80 7.72
N PHE A 114 9.69 -13.91 8.71
CA PHE A 114 8.40 -13.42 9.20
C PHE A 114 7.58 -12.80 8.06
N THR A 115 8.18 -11.93 7.26
CA THR A 115 7.51 -11.27 6.13
C THR A 115 6.91 -12.31 5.17
N GLN A 116 7.72 -13.31 4.80
CA GLN A 116 7.30 -14.37 3.88
C GLN A 116 6.20 -15.25 4.48
N VAL A 117 6.38 -15.74 5.71
CA VAL A 117 5.40 -16.62 6.37
C VAL A 117 4.09 -15.89 6.61
N ASN A 118 4.13 -14.70 7.21
CA ASN A 118 2.93 -13.91 7.51
C ASN A 118 2.10 -13.65 6.25
N ASN A 119 2.73 -13.12 5.21
CA ASN A 119 2.03 -12.68 4.00
C ASN A 119 1.49 -13.87 3.20
N VAL A 120 2.33 -14.87 2.96
CA VAL A 120 1.96 -16.01 2.09
C VAL A 120 0.97 -16.95 2.80
N VAL A 121 1.18 -17.28 4.07
CA VAL A 121 0.25 -18.15 4.82
C VAL A 121 -1.07 -17.45 5.09
N GLY A 122 -1.04 -16.15 5.44
CA GLY A 122 -2.25 -15.36 5.61
C GLY A 122 -3.09 -15.31 4.34
N THR A 123 -2.47 -15.06 3.18
CA THR A 123 -3.16 -15.09 1.89
C THR A 123 -3.71 -16.49 1.56
N LEU A 124 -2.94 -17.55 1.78
CA LEU A 124 -3.42 -18.93 1.55
C LEU A 124 -4.64 -19.26 2.41
N ASN A 125 -4.64 -18.88 3.69
CA ASN A 125 -5.77 -19.09 4.59
C ASN A 125 -7.04 -18.39 4.08
N ILE A 126 -6.93 -17.16 3.55
CA ILE A 126 -8.06 -16.45 2.93
C ILE A 126 -8.58 -17.24 1.72
N LEU A 127 -7.70 -17.72 0.84
CA LEU A 127 -8.10 -18.49 -0.35
C LEU A 127 -8.81 -19.80 0.02
N TYR A 128 -8.37 -20.50 1.07
CA TYR A 128 -9.06 -21.69 1.56
C TYR A 128 -10.42 -21.36 2.17
N ALA A 129 -10.52 -20.32 3.00
CA ALA A 129 -11.79 -19.88 3.57
C ALA A 129 -12.79 -19.47 2.47
N MET A 130 -12.33 -18.76 1.44
CA MET A 130 -13.15 -18.45 0.27
C MET A 130 -13.61 -19.73 -0.45
N LYS A 131 -12.69 -20.64 -0.74
CA LYS A 131 -13.03 -21.90 -1.42
C LYS A 131 -14.07 -22.72 -0.66
N GLU A 132 -13.98 -22.78 0.67
CA GLU A 132 -14.82 -23.63 1.51
C GLU A 132 -16.19 -23.00 1.79
N ASP A 133 -16.22 -21.70 2.07
CA ASP A 133 -17.40 -21.06 2.65
C ASP A 133 -17.95 -19.89 1.82
N PHE A 134 -17.10 -19.25 1.02
CA PHE A 134 -17.45 -18.03 0.28
C PHE A 134 -16.95 -18.05 -1.17
N PRO A 135 -17.29 -19.06 -1.98
CA PRO A 135 -16.72 -19.21 -3.34
C PRO A 135 -17.10 -18.07 -4.27
N GLU A 136 -18.22 -17.38 -3.98
CA GLU A 136 -18.70 -16.23 -4.75
C GLU A 136 -18.11 -14.89 -4.28
N ALA A 137 -17.45 -14.84 -3.12
CA ALA A 137 -16.88 -13.60 -2.62
C ALA A 137 -15.75 -13.10 -3.53
N HIS A 138 -15.64 -11.79 -3.68
CA HIS A 138 -14.59 -11.18 -4.47
C HIS A 138 -13.38 -10.80 -3.62
N LEU A 139 -12.21 -11.37 -3.95
CA LEU A 139 -10.95 -10.94 -3.35
C LEU A 139 -10.38 -9.72 -4.08
N VAL A 140 -10.25 -8.61 -3.38
CA VAL A 140 -9.48 -7.44 -3.81
C VAL A 140 -8.16 -7.46 -3.04
N LYS A 141 -7.11 -7.99 -3.68
CA LYS A 141 -5.77 -8.15 -3.09
C LYS A 141 -4.94 -6.90 -3.37
N LEU A 142 -4.20 -6.45 -2.35
CA LEU A 142 -3.14 -5.49 -2.56
C LEU A 142 -1.84 -6.22 -2.94
N GLY A 143 -1.48 -6.16 -4.22
CA GLY A 143 -0.20 -6.61 -4.76
C GLY A 143 0.88 -5.55 -4.57
N THR A 144 1.74 -5.35 -5.57
CA THR A 144 2.66 -4.20 -5.64
C THR A 144 3.24 -4.01 -7.04
N MET A 145 3.40 -2.76 -7.48
CA MET A 145 4.18 -2.46 -8.70
C MET A 145 5.62 -3.00 -8.63
N GLY A 146 6.16 -3.18 -7.43
CA GLY A 146 7.49 -3.74 -7.23
C GLY A 146 7.63 -5.21 -7.60
N GLU A 147 6.54 -5.92 -7.91
CA GLU A 147 6.61 -7.29 -8.44
C GLU A 147 7.32 -7.36 -9.79
N TYR A 148 7.13 -6.34 -10.63
CA TYR A 148 7.65 -6.31 -11.99
C TYR A 148 9.14 -5.99 -12.06
N GLY A 149 9.70 -5.36 -11.02
CA GLY A 149 11.04 -4.80 -11.07
C GLY A 149 11.16 -3.67 -12.10
N THR A 150 12.29 -3.59 -12.78
CA THR A 150 12.60 -2.54 -13.76
C THR A 150 13.16 -3.15 -15.06
N PRO A 151 12.35 -3.89 -15.82
CA PRO A 151 12.79 -4.51 -17.07
C PRO A 151 12.99 -3.45 -18.17
N ASN A 152 13.72 -3.81 -19.23
CA ASN A 152 13.97 -2.93 -20.37
C ASN A 152 12.88 -3.04 -21.46
N ILE A 153 11.63 -3.23 -21.06
CA ILE A 153 10.42 -3.29 -21.89
C ILE A 153 9.26 -2.64 -21.14
N ASP A 154 8.17 -2.33 -21.83
CA ASP A 154 6.95 -1.83 -21.20
C ASP A 154 6.41 -2.82 -20.16
N ILE A 155 6.03 -2.30 -18.99
CA ILE A 155 5.35 -3.06 -17.95
C ILE A 155 3.85 -3.07 -18.25
N GLU A 156 3.31 -4.26 -18.49
CA GLU A 156 1.89 -4.47 -18.72
C GLU A 156 1.10 -4.62 -17.41
N GLU A 157 -0.22 -4.59 -17.51
CA GLU A 157 -1.12 -4.85 -16.36
C GLU A 157 -1.30 -6.35 -16.14
N GLY A 158 -0.23 -7.00 -15.66
CA GLY A 158 -0.17 -8.37 -15.16
C GLY A 158 0.08 -9.48 -16.17
N TYR A 159 -0.23 -9.25 -17.45
CA TYR A 159 -0.14 -10.24 -18.52
C TYR A 159 0.54 -9.66 -19.77
N ILE A 160 1.31 -10.48 -20.47
CA ILE A 160 2.02 -10.10 -21.70
C ILE A 160 1.76 -11.13 -22.80
N THR A 161 1.43 -10.65 -24.00
CA THR A 161 1.34 -11.50 -25.19
C THR A 161 2.71 -11.59 -25.85
N ILE A 162 3.24 -12.80 -25.97
CA ILE A 162 4.58 -13.06 -26.51
C ILE A 162 4.43 -13.95 -27.75
N GLU A 163 5.16 -13.60 -28.81
CA GLU A 163 5.42 -14.49 -29.93
C GLU A 163 6.86 -15.04 -29.82
N HIS A 164 6.99 -16.35 -29.72
CA HIS A 164 8.28 -17.03 -29.53
C HIS A 164 8.31 -18.33 -30.34
N ASN A 165 9.33 -18.48 -31.20
CA ASN A 165 9.53 -19.65 -32.08
C ASN A 165 8.28 -20.01 -32.91
N GLY A 166 7.62 -19.01 -33.51
CA GLY A 166 6.45 -19.19 -34.36
C GLY A 166 5.15 -19.54 -33.62
N ARG A 167 5.13 -19.40 -32.28
CA ARG A 167 3.93 -19.60 -31.45
C ARG A 167 3.60 -18.34 -30.69
N LYS A 168 2.30 -18.06 -30.51
CA LYS A 168 1.79 -16.90 -29.79
C LYS A 168 0.97 -17.35 -28.58
N ASP A 169 1.23 -16.75 -27.42
CA ASP A 169 0.49 -17.00 -26.19
C ASP A 169 0.44 -15.76 -25.30
N THR A 170 -0.50 -15.71 -24.34
CA THR A 170 -0.57 -14.67 -23.30
C THR A 170 -0.23 -15.27 -21.95
N LEU A 171 0.85 -14.77 -21.35
CA LEU A 171 1.46 -15.33 -20.15
C LEU A 171 1.40 -14.32 -19.01
N PRO A 172 1.50 -14.75 -17.74
CA PRO A 172 1.78 -13.85 -16.64
C PRO A 172 3.07 -13.06 -16.93
N TYR A 173 3.03 -11.74 -16.69
CA TYR A 173 4.18 -10.88 -16.88
C TYR A 173 5.35 -11.35 -15.98
N PRO A 174 6.60 -11.44 -16.48
CA PRO A 174 7.76 -11.86 -15.68
C PRO A 174 7.98 -11.01 -14.43
N LYS A 175 8.22 -11.63 -13.27
CA LYS A 175 8.39 -10.93 -11.99
C LYS A 175 9.86 -10.85 -11.57
N GLN A 176 10.30 -9.68 -11.09
CA GLN A 176 11.67 -9.38 -10.68
C GLN A 176 11.70 -8.54 -9.38
N PRO A 177 11.20 -9.06 -8.26
CA PRO A 177 11.06 -8.30 -7.02
C PRO A 177 12.43 -7.94 -6.41
N GLY A 178 12.53 -6.73 -5.85
CA GLY A 178 13.77 -6.22 -5.25
C GLY A 178 14.04 -6.65 -3.80
N SER A 179 13.03 -7.09 -3.04
CA SER A 179 13.18 -7.43 -1.60
C SER A 179 12.33 -8.64 -1.19
N PHE A 180 12.54 -9.15 0.03
CA PHE A 180 11.70 -10.22 0.59
C PHE A 180 10.22 -9.81 0.74
N TYR A 181 9.91 -8.53 1.00
CA TYR A 181 8.54 -8.01 0.92
C TYR A 181 7.97 -8.11 -0.49
N HIS A 182 8.66 -7.56 -1.50
CA HIS A 182 8.14 -7.58 -2.88
C HIS A 182 8.01 -9.03 -3.38
N LEU A 183 8.92 -9.91 -2.97
CA LEU A 183 8.89 -11.33 -3.30
C LEU A 183 7.69 -12.04 -2.67
N SER A 184 7.27 -11.68 -1.45
CA SER A 184 6.08 -12.30 -0.85
C SER A 184 4.83 -11.96 -1.67
N LYS A 185 4.72 -10.73 -2.20
CA LYS A 185 3.61 -10.34 -3.08
C LYS A 185 3.59 -11.11 -4.38
N VAL A 186 4.77 -11.32 -4.99
CA VAL A 186 4.90 -12.23 -6.14
C VAL A 186 4.35 -13.62 -5.80
N HIS A 187 4.64 -14.17 -4.63
CA HIS A 187 4.12 -15.46 -4.22
C HIS A 187 2.60 -15.46 -4.03
N ASP A 188 2.06 -14.42 -3.39
CA ASP A 188 0.61 -14.25 -3.25
C ASP A 188 -0.09 -14.26 -4.60
N SER A 189 0.38 -13.43 -5.55
CA SER A 189 -0.25 -13.29 -6.86
C SER A 189 -0.21 -14.59 -7.67
N HIS A 190 0.86 -15.39 -7.54
CA HIS A 190 0.92 -16.72 -8.14
C HIS A 190 -0.05 -17.70 -7.47
N ASN A 191 -0.16 -17.68 -6.14
CA ASN A 191 -1.10 -18.53 -5.39
C ASN A 191 -2.57 -18.18 -5.73
N ILE A 192 -2.90 -16.89 -5.80
CA ILE A 192 -4.23 -16.40 -6.13
C ILE A 192 -4.56 -16.77 -7.58
N HIS A 193 -3.64 -16.54 -8.53
CA HIS A 193 -3.84 -16.92 -9.93
C HIS A 193 -4.11 -18.43 -10.06
N PHE A 194 -3.37 -19.26 -9.33
CA PHE A 194 -3.63 -20.70 -9.27
C PHE A 194 -5.03 -21.00 -8.71
N ALA A 195 -5.41 -20.39 -7.59
CA ALA A 195 -6.71 -20.60 -6.96
C ALA A 195 -7.88 -20.16 -7.85
N CYS A 196 -7.76 -19.04 -8.55
CA CYS A 196 -8.74 -18.63 -9.57
C CYS A 196 -8.88 -19.69 -10.66
N LYS A 197 -7.76 -20.14 -11.22
CA LYS A 197 -7.75 -21.11 -12.32
C LYS A 197 -8.30 -22.49 -11.92
N ILE A 198 -7.98 -22.96 -10.72
CA ILE A 198 -8.25 -24.35 -10.30
C ILE A 198 -9.51 -24.48 -9.45
N TRP A 199 -9.82 -23.49 -8.63
CA TRP A 199 -10.97 -23.53 -7.73
C TRP A 199 -12.13 -22.62 -8.19
N GLY A 200 -11.96 -21.86 -9.27
CA GLY A 200 -13.00 -20.95 -9.77
C GLY A 200 -13.11 -19.66 -8.97
N LEU A 201 -12.18 -19.37 -8.05
CA LEU A 201 -12.24 -18.12 -7.29
C LEU A 201 -12.15 -16.89 -8.20
N ARG A 202 -12.75 -15.79 -7.76
CA ARG A 202 -12.69 -14.49 -8.45
C ARG A 202 -11.82 -13.52 -7.66
N ALA A 203 -10.84 -12.91 -8.31
CA ALA A 203 -9.93 -11.98 -7.66
C ALA A 203 -9.48 -10.84 -8.56
N THR A 204 -9.19 -9.70 -7.94
CA THR A 204 -8.47 -8.57 -8.53
C THR A 204 -7.22 -8.30 -7.71
N ASP A 205 -6.07 -8.38 -8.36
CA ASP A 205 -4.78 -7.97 -7.82
C ASP A 205 -4.49 -6.53 -8.20
N LEU A 206 -4.38 -5.68 -7.19
CA LEU A 206 -4.07 -4.28 -7.35
C LEU A 206 -2.58 -4.08 -7.11
N ASN A 207 -1.82 -4.08 -8.20
CA ASN A 207 -0.39 -3.77 -8.17
C ASN A 207 -0.20 -2.28 -7.98
N GLN A 208 -0.27 -1.87 -6.72
CA GLN A 208 -0.26 -0.47 -6.32
C GLN A 208 1.14 0.15 -6.38
N GLY A 209 1.19 1.40 -6.84
CA GLY A 209 2.36 2.26 -6.74
C GLY A 209 2.62 2.76 -5.31
N VAL A 210 3.54 3.71 -5.19
CA VAL A 210 3.84 4.34 -3.90
C VAL A 210 2.75 5.36 -3.56
N VAL A 211 2.08 5.14 -2.42
CA VAL A 211 1.05 6.05 -1.93
C VAL A 211 1.66 7.27 -1.25
N TYR A 212 1.11 8.45 -1.52
CA TYR A 212 1.41 9.70 -0.83
C TYR A 212 0.15 10.37 -0.26
N GLY A 213 0.35 11.33 0.65
CA GLY A 213 -0.73 12.06 1.32
C GLY A 213 -1.10 11.47 2.67
N VAL A 214 -2.12 12.02 3.32
CA VAL A 214 -2.54 11.58 4.66
C VAL A 214 -4.03 11.72 4.90
N LEU A 215 -4.64 12.81 4.40
CA LEU A 215 -6.05 13.06 4.54
C LEU A 215 -6.84 12.53 3.34
N THR A 216 -7.97 11.91 3.65
CA THR A 216 -9.12 11.70 2.77
C THR A 216 -10.27 12.57 3.28
N GLU A 217 -11.39 12.59 2.56
CA GLU A 217 -12.60 13.27 3.02
C GLU A 217 -12.99 12.80 4.43
N GLU A 218 -13.00 11.49 4.66
CA GLU A 218 -13.43 10.88 5.93
C GLU A 218 -12.41 11.05 7.05
N THR A 219 -11.13 10.80 6.77
CA THR A 219 -10.07 10.92 7.79
C THR A 219 -9.78 12.38 8.17
N GLY A 220 -10.19 13.33 7.33
CA GLY A 220 -10.15 14.76 7.60
C GLY A 220 -11.32 15.31 8.40
N MET A 221 -12.37 14.52 8.67
CA MET A 221 -13.58 14.99 9.39
C MET A 221 -13.30 15.32 10.86
N ASP A 222 -12.36 14.63 11.50
CA ASP A 222 -12.07 14.76 12.93
C ASP A 222 -10.66 14.26 13.25
N GLU A 223 -9.95 14.92 14.17
CA GLU A 223 -8.57 14.54 14.52
C GLU A 223 -8.46 13.11 15.07
N MET A 224 -9.52 12.53 15.63
CA MET A 224 -9.50 11.15 16.11
C MET A 224 -9.59 10.12 14.98
N LEU A 225 -10.03 10.54 13.79
CA LEU A 225 -10.06 9.72 12.56
C LEU A 225 -8.79 9.89 11.72
N ILE A 226 -7.88 10.80 12.12
CA ILE A 226 -6.64 11.10 11.40
C ILE A 226 -5.90 9.81 11.05
N ASN A 227 -5.37 9.76 9.83
CA ASN A 227 -4.58 8.62 9.40
C ASN A 227 -3.13 8.73 9.90
N ARG A 228 -2.41 7.60 9.90
CA ARG A 228 -0.97 7.58 10.14
C ARG A 228 -0.22 8.22 8.96
N LEU A 229 0.90 8.86 9.24
CA LEU A 229 1.87 9.32 8.26
C LEU A 229 3.27 8.91 8.72
N ASP A 230 3.88 7.96 8.01
CA ASP A 230 5.17 7.36 8.36
C ASP A 230 6.32 8.12 7.68
N TYR A 231 7.37 8.45 8.43
CA TYR A 231 8.52 9.23 7.95
C TYR A 231 9.88 8.57 8.23
N ASP A 232 9.89 7.49 9.00
CA ASP A 232 11.08 6.77 9.40
C ASP A 232 11.73 6.03 8.20
N GLY A 233 12.97 5.58 8.37
CA GLY A 233 13.74 4.85 7.36
C GLY A 233 13.22 3.46 7.02
N VAL A 234 12.24 2.94 7.78
CA VAL A 234 11.71 1.57 7.61
C VAL A 234 10.35 1.58 6.91
N PHE A 235 9.39 2.35 7.40
CA PHE A 235 8.01 2.39 6.88
C PHE A 235 7.71 3.64 6.07
N GLY A 236 8.45 4.74 6.24
CA GLY A 236 8.26 5.94 5.45
C GLY A 236 8.52 5.72 3.95
N THR A 237 7.74 6.37 3.09
CA THR A 237 7.86 6.32 1.63
C THR A 237 8.30 7.67 1.06
N ALA A 238 8.90 7.66 -0.14
CA ALA A 238 9.66 8.78 -0.70
C ALA A 238 9.02 10.17 -0.52
N LEU A 239 7.87 10.44 -1.16
CA LEU A 239 7.28 11.79 -1.14
C LEU A 239 6.87 12.24 0.28
N ASN A 240 6.24 11.36 1.06
CA ASN A 240 5.86 11.65 2.44
C ASN A 240 7.07 11.98 3.31
N ARG A 241 8.16 11.20 3.19
CA ARG A 241 9.44 11.46 3.87
C ARG A 241 10.03 12.81 3.46
N PHE A 242 10.03 13.13 2.17
CA PHE A 242 10.57 14.40 1.68
C PHE A 242 9.80 15.61 2.23
N CYS A 243 8.46 15.58 2.23
CA CYS A 243 7.68 16.67 2.81
C CYS A 243 7.98 16.88 4.30
N ILE A 244 8.19 15.79 5.05
CA ILE A 244 8.47 15.86 6.49
C ILE A 244 9.92 16.31 6.75
N GLN A 245 10.88 15.85 5.95
CA GLN A 245 12.27 16.32 5.98
C GLN A 245 12.34 17.82 5.71
N ALA A 246 11.64 18.31 4.68
CA ALA A 246 11.53 19.73 4.36
C ALA A 246 10.99 20.55 5.55
N ALA A 247 9.90 20.09 6.20
CA ALA A 247 9.27 20.78 7.32
C ALA A 247 10.16 20.89 8.58
N ILE A 248 11.12 19.97 8.76
CA ILE A 248 12.06 20.04 9.90
C ILE A 248 13.42 20.64 9.52
N GLY A 249 13.59 21.09 8.28
CA GLY A 249 14.86 21.59 7.75
C GLY A 249 15.95 20.51 7.61
N HIS A 250 15.57 19.24 7.44
CA HIS A 250 16.51 18.16 7.12
C HIS A 250 16.66 18.07 5.59
N PRO A 251 17.88 17.90 5.05
CA PRO A 251 18.06 17.69 3.62
C PRO A 251 17.26 16.50 3.09
N LEU A 252 16.69 16.62 1.89
CA LEU A 252 15.92 15.54 1.28
C LEU A 252 16.83 14.36 0.98
N THR A 253 16.51 13.17 1.52
CA THR A 253 17.38 12.00 1.46
C THR A 253 17.25 11.23 0.15
N VAL A 254 17.90 11.69 -0.92
CA VAL A 254 17.93 11.01 -2.21
C VAL A 254 18.93 9.87 -2.16
N TYR A 255 18.48 8.63 -2.40
CA TYR A 255 19.38 7.46 -2.40
C TYR A 255 20.06 7.29 -3.75
N GLY A 256 21.39 7.18 -3.75
CA GLY A 256 22.20 7.09 -4.95
C GLY A 256 22.00 8.31 -5.84
N LYS A 257 21.83 8.11 -7.15
CA LYS A 257 21.61 9.21 -8.10
C LYS A 257 20.18 9.77 -8.11
N GLY A 258 19.20 9.08 -7.54
CA GLY A 258 17.80 9.51 -7.53
C GLY A 258 17.00 9.24 -8.81
N GLY A 259 17.55 8.58 -9.83
CA GLY A 259 16.85 8.27 -11.08
C GLY A 259 15.90 7.08 -11.01
N GLN A 260 15.72 6.47 -9.83
CA GLN A 260 14.78 5.37 -9.64
C GLN A 260 13.35 5.88 -9.92
N THR A 261 12.70 5.34 -10.94
CA THR A 261 11.36 5.78 -11.38
C THR A 261 10.29 4.80 -10.93
N ARG A 262 9.22 5.27 -10.30
CA ARG A 262 8.10 4.44 -9.83
C ARG A 262 6.77 5.09 -10.14
N GLY A 263 5.71 4.30 -10.11
CA GLY A 263 4.34 4.80 -10.09
C GLY A 263 3.96 5.32 -8.71
N PHE A 264 3.26 6.45 -8.66
CA PHE A 264 2.75 7.08 -7.45
C PHE A 264 1.25 7.36 -7.58
N LEU A 265 0.57 7.46 -6.44
CA LEU A 265 -0.82 7.91 -6.36
C LEU A 265 -1.14 8.52 -5.00
N ASP A 266 -2.16 9.37 -4.98
CA ASP A 266 -2.75 9.90 -3.76
C ASP A 266 -3.49 8.80 -2.97
N ILE A 267 -3.47 8.85 -1.64
CA ILE A 267 -4.30 8.01 -0.78
C ILE A 267 -5.80 8.11 -1.08
N ARG A 268 -6.28 9.27 -1.55
CA ARG A 268 -7.65 9.47 -2.03
C ARG A 268 -7.95 8.64 -3.27
N ASP A 269 -6.97 8.38 -4.12
CA ASP A 269 -7.13 7.48 -5.26
C ASP A 269 -6.99 6.02 -4.84
N THR A 270 -6.24 5.74 -3.76
CA THR A 270 -6.23 4.39 -3.17
C THR A 270 -7.63 3.91 -2.83
N VAL A 271 -8.38 4.71 -2.05
CA VAL A 271 -9.72 4.31 -1.61
C VAL A 271 -10.72 4.22 -2.77
N ARG A 272 -10.61 5.12 -3.76
CA ARG A 272 -11.45 5.10 -4.98
C ARG A 272 -11.18 3.88 -5.85
N CYS A 273 -9.93 3.51 -6.07
CA CYS A 273 -9.58 2.33 -6.86
C CYS A 273 -10.08 1.04 -6.21
N ILE A 274 -10.03 0.94 -4.88
CA ILE A 274 -10.58 -0.21 -4.15
C ILE A 274 -12.10 -0.29 -4.35
N ASP A 275 -12.82 0.83 -4.16
CA ASP A 275 -14.26 0.89 -4.38
C ASP A 275 -14.64 0.55 -5.83
N ILE A 276 -13.89 1.05 -6.82
CA ILE A 276 -14.06 0.68 -8.23
C ILE A 276 -13.88 -0.83 -8.44
N ALA A 277 -12.86 -1.44 -7.84
CA ALA A 277 -12.60 -2.86 -7.95
C ALA A 277 -13.72 -3.71 -7.33
N ILE A 278 -14.30 -3.28 -6.20
CA ILE A 278 -15.45 -3.91 -5.53
C ILE A 278 -16.73 -3.77 -6.38
N LYS A 279 -17.03 -2.57 -6.87
CA LYS A 279 -18.24 -2.28 -7.67
C LYS A 279 -18.26 -3.02 -9.01
N ASN A 280 -17.08 -3.32 -9.54
CA ASN A 280 -16.92 -4.01 -10.81
C ASN A 280 -16.17 -5.31 -10.54
N PRO A 281 -16.74 -6.33 -9.88
CA PRO A 281 -15.99 -7.50 -9.43
C PRO A 281 -15.42 -8.31 -10.58
N ALA A 282 -14.40 -9.14 -10.29
CA ALA A 282 -13.93 -10.11 -11.27
C ALA A 282 -15.00 -11.17 -11.55
N GLU A 283 -15.01 -11.71 -12.76
CA GLU A 283 -15.83 -12.89 -13.09
C GLU A 283 -15.25 -14.15 -12.39
N GLU A 284 -16.09 -15.17 -12.26
CA GLU A 284 -15.69 -16.49 -11.74
C GLU A 284 -14.48 -17.05 -12.50
N GLY A 285 -13.53 -17.60 -11.75
CA GLY A 285 -12.28 -18.16 -12.29
C GLY A 285 -11.31 -17.13 -12.90
N LYS A 286 -11.61 -15.82 -12.83
CA LYS A 286 -10.73 -14.78 -13.35
C LYS A 286 -9.85 -14.17 -12.26
N PHE A 287 -8.57 -14.02 -12.62
CA PHE A 287 -7.60 -13.23 -11.91
C PHE A 287 -7.34 -11.94 -12.71
N ARG A 288 -7.96 -10.83 -12.29
CA ARG A 288 -7.67 -9.52 -12.90
C ARG A 288 -6.43 -8.92 -12.24
N VAL A 289 -5.64 -8.20 -13.01
CA VAL A 289 -4.48 -7.45 -12.50
C VAL A 289 -4.56 -6.03 -13.02
N PHE A 290 -4.54 -5.06 -12.11
CA PHE A 290 -4.52 -3.63 -12.41
C PHE A 290 -3.23 -3.02 -11.87
N ASN A 291 -2.57 -2.19 -12.68
CA ASN A 291 -1.47 -1.38 -12.19
C ASN A 291 -2.05 -0.11 -11.59
N GLN A 292 -2.12 -0.08 -10.25
CA GLN A 292 -2.81 0.97 -9.51
C GLN A 292 -1.84 2.10 -9.14
N PHE A 293 -1.64 3.02 -10.07
CA PHE A 293 -0.97 4.30 -9.86
C PHE A 293 -1.53 5.35 -10.83
N THR A 294 -1.24 6.63 -10.62
CA THR A 294 -1.74 7.72 -11.49
C THR A 294 -0.63 8.36 -12.32
N GLU A 295 0.58 8.49 -11.77
CA GLU A 295 1.71 9.17 -12.40
C GLU A 295 3.03 8.44 -12.15
N LEU A 296 4.00 8.65 -13.04
CA LEU A 296 5.37 8.17 -12.89
C LEU A 296 6.29 9.33 -12.49
N PHE A 297 7.10 9.14 -11.46
CA PHE A 297 8.11 10.11 -11.04
C PHE A 297 9.42 9.42 -10.73
N SER A 298 10.54 10.06 -11.05
CA SER A 298 11.82 9.70 -10.44
C SER A 298 11.91 10.24 -9.01
N ILE A 299 12.77 9.64 -8.17
CA ILE A 299 13.01 10.16 -6.82
C ILE A 299 13.58 11.58 -6.87
N LYS A 300 14.42 11.89 -7.85
CA LYS A 300 14.98 13.22 -8.06
C LYS A 300 13.89 14.24 -8.42
N ASP A 301 12.97 13.90 -9.32
CA ASP A 301 11.86 14.80 -9.68
C ASP A 301 11.02 15.15 -8.44
N LEU A 302 10.70 14.15 -7.61
CA LEU A 302 9.97 14.39 -6.36
C LEU A 302 10.75 15.29 -5.39
N ALA A 303 12.06 15.10 -5.27
CA ALA A 303 12.90 15.95 -4.42
C ALA A 303 12.90 17.41 -4.90
N GLU A 304 13.02 17.63 -6.21
CA GLU A 304 12.97 18.97 -6.81
C GLU A 304 11.59 19.62 -6.66
N MET A 305 10.50 18.85 -6.84
CA MET A 305 9.14 19.33 -6.62
C MET A 305 8.90 19.74 -5.17
N VAL A 306 9.33 18.92 -4.19
CA VAL A 306 9.22 19.26 -2.77
C VAL A 306 10.10 20.45 -2.41
N GLN A 307 11.32 20.53 -2.95
CA GLN A 307 12.19 21.69 -2.73
C GLN A 307 11.53 22.98 -3.21
N LYS A 308 10.97 22.99 -4.43
CA LYS A 308 10.28 24.14 -4.98
C LYS A 308 9.06 24.54 -4.14
N ALA A 309 8.21 23.58 -3.77
CA ALA A 309 7.03 23.84 -2.95
C ALA A 309 7.39 24.34 -1.54
N GLY A 310 8.40 23.72 -0.90
CA GLY A 310 8.89 24.15 0.41
C GLY A 310 9.47 25.56 0.39
N GLN A 311 10.25 25.91 -0.63
CA GLN A 311 10.79 27.26 -0.80
C GLN A 311 9.69 28.31 -1.00
N ALA A 312 8.60 27.96 -1.70
CA ALA A 312 7.46 28.86 -1.90
C ALA A 312 6.74 29.24 -0.59
N ILE A 313 6.78 28.37 0.42
CA ILE A 313 6.23 28.63 1.77
C ILE A 313 7.30 29.04 2.80
N GLY A 314 8.52 29.37 2.34
CA GLY A 314 9.59 29.91 3.18
C GLY A 314 10.45 28.88 3.91
N LEU A 315 10.38 27.59 3.55
CA LEU A 315 11.25 26.56 4.10
C LEU A 315 12.61 26.54 3.38
N LYS A 316 13.68 26.36 4.14
CA LYS A 316 15.01 26.10 3.58
C LYS A 316 15.14 24.61 3.28
N VAL A 317 14.87 24.23 2.03
CA VAL A 317 14.95 22.84 1.58
C VAL A 317 16.22 22.59 0.78
N GLU A 318 17.09 21.73 1.30
CA GLU A 318 18.30 21.23 0.64
C GLU A 318 18.05 19.79 0.17
N ILE A 319 18.76 19.35 -0.87
CA ILE A 319 18.73 17.97 -1.37
C ILE A 319 20.10 17.37 -1.11
N ASP A 320 20.13 16.17 -0.54
CA ASP A 320 21.37 15.43 -0.27
C ASP A 320 21.32 14.04 -0.91
N ASN A 321 22.45 13.65 -1.51
CA ASN A 321 22.62 12.35 -2.16
C ASN A 321 23.35 11.43 -1.19
N LEU A 322 22.62 10.44 -0.67
CA LEU A 322 23.15 9.43 0.24
C LEU A 322 23.60 8.18 -0.52
N ASP A 323 24.54 7.44 0.06
CA ASP A 323 24.83 6.07 -0.38
C ASP A 323 23.55 5.24 -0.35
N ASN A 324 23.23 4.56 -1.46
CA ASN A 324 22.00 3.81 -1.57
C ASN A 324 22.07 2.56 -0.66
N PRO A 325 21.22 2.45 0.38
CA PRO A 325 21.22 1.28 1.25
C PRO A 325 20.62 0.04 0.55
N ARG A 326 19.99 0.22 -0.62
CA ARG A 326 19.34 -0.82 -1.40
C ARG A 326 20.21 -1.26 -2.57
N VAL A 327 19.87 -2.42 -3.12
CA VAL A 327 20.41 -2.93 -4.38
C VAL A 327 19.33 -2.75 -5.44
N GLU A 328 19.39 -1.65 -6.19
CA GLU A 328 18.47 -1.35 -7.29
C GLU A 328 19.18 -0.50 -8.36
N LEU A 329 18.57 -0.42 -9.55
CA LEU A 329 19.09 0.44 -10.61
C LEU A 329 18.80 1.90 -10.28
N ASP A 330 19.84 2.73 -10.23
CA ASP A 330 19.72 4.17 -10.00
C ASP A 330 19.25 4.93 -11.23
N GLU A 331 19.36 4.34 -12.42
CA GLU A 331 18.84 4.84 -13.71
C GLU A 331 18.33 3.63 -14.50
N HIS A 332 17.09 3.69 -15.01
CA HIS A 332 16.49 2.58 -15.75
C HIS A 332 15.35 3.05 -16.65
N TYR A 333 15.02 2.24 -17.66
CA TYR A 333 13.76 2.37 -18.39
C TYR A 333 12.58 2.16 -17.45
N PHE A 334 11.52 2.95 -17.59
CA PHE A 334 10.27 2.73 -16.86
C PHE A 334 9.08 3.30 -17.62
N ASN A 335 8.32 2.42 -18.27
CA ASN A 335 7.03 2.74 -18.88
C ASN A 335 6.03 1.66 -18.47
N ALA A 336 5.18 1.98 -17.50
CA ALA A 336 4.17 1.04 -17.01
C ALA A 336 2.78 1.50 -17.47
N LYS A 337 1.98 0.56 -17.99
CA LYS A 337 0.58 0.83 -18.35
C LYS A 337 -0.30 0.81 -17.11
N ASN A 338 -1.32 1.67 -17.05
CA ASN A 338 -2.27 1.81 -15.93
C ASN A 338 -3.68 2.24 -16.40
N THR A 339 -4.20 1.65 -17.49
CA THR A 339 -5.44 2.14 -18.10
C THR A 339 -6.69 1.48 -17.54
N LYS A 340 -6.63 0.23 -17.07
CA LYS A 340 -7.84 -0.52 -16.67
C LYS A 340 -8.70 0.18 -15.60
N LEU A 341 -8.08 0.87 -14.64
CA LEU A 341 -8.82 1.64 -13.62
C LEU A 341 -9.44 2.93 -14.19
N LEU A 342 -8.76 3.59 -15.14
CA LEU A 342 -9.29 4.75 -15.86
C LEU A 342 -10.49 4.35 -16.74
N ASP A 343 -10.39 3.20 -17.42
CA ASP A 343 -11.45 2.63 -18.23
C ASP A 343 -12.69 2.27 -17.40
N LEU A 344 -12.50 1.96 -16.11
CA LEU A 344 -13.58 1.73 -15.13
C LEU A 344 -14.05 3.01 -14.43
N GLY A 345 -13.58 4.19 -14.85
CA GLY A 345 -14.09 5.49 -14.41
C GLY A 345 -13.29 6.17 -13.30
N LEU A 346 -12.07 5.72 -12.99
CA LEU A 346 -11.19 6.44 -12.05
C LEU A 346 -11.01 7.89 -12.49
N GLN A 347 -11.31 8.82 -11.58
CA GLN A 347 -10.99 10.24 -11.71
C GLN A 347 -9.80 10.54 -10.79
N PRO A 348 -8.57 10.57 -11.33
CA PRO A 348 -7.36 10.65 -10.53
C PRO A 348 -7.16 12.05 -9.93
N HIS A 349 -6.54 12.08 -8.75
CA HIS A 349 -5.91 13.28 -8.21
C HIS A 349 -4.44 13.25 -8.58
N TYR A 350 -4.10 14.00 -9.63
CA TYR A 350 -2.70 14.20 -10.00
C TYR A 350 -1.97 15.05 -8.94
N LEU A 351 -0.67 14.78 -8.80
CA LEU A 351 0.20 15.55 -7.93
C LEU A 351 0.21 17.01 -8.41
N SER A 352 -0.09 17.92 -7.50
CA SER A 352 -0.18 19.36 -7.80
C SER A 352 0.52 20.18 -6.73
N ASP A 353 0.88 21.41 -7.06
CA ASP A 353 1.44 22.38 -6.11
C ASP A 353 0.52 22.50 -4.86
N SER A 354 -0.80 22.54 -5.06
CA SER A 354 -1.77 22.61 -3.95
C SER A 354 -1.71 21.41 -2.99
N LEU A 355 -1.41 20.22 -3.53
CA LEU A 355 -1.31 19.00 -2.76
C LEU A 355 0.00 18.98 -1.95
N LEU A 356 1.10 19.36 -2.59
CA LEU A 356 2.39 19.51 -1.93
C LEU A 356 2.32 20.55 -0.82
N ASP A 357 1.71 21.71 -1.08
CA ASP A 357 1.49 22.76 -0.07
C ASP A 357 0.66 22.22 1.10
N SER A 358 -0.43 21.48 0.81
CA SER A 358 -1.24 20.86 1.86
C SER A 358 -0.44 19.88 2.71
N LEU A 359 0.35 19.00 2.08
CA LEU A 359 1.14 17.98 2.77
C LEU A 359 2.30 18.59 3.57
N LEU A 360 2.96 19.63 3.03
CA LEU A 360 4.01 20.39 3.71
C LEU A 360 3.46 21.14 4.93
N ASN A 361 2.34 21.85 4.78
CA ASN A 361 1.69 22.53 5.92
C ASN A 361 1.23 21.53 6.99
N PHE A 362 0.77 20.35 6.57
CA PHE A 362 0.42 19.28 7.48
C PHE A 362 1.65 18.72 8.21
N ALA A 363 2.77 18.56 7.51
CA ALA A 363 4.04 18.17 8.10
C ALA A 363 4.53 19.23 9.12
N GLU A 364 4.45 20.51 8.77
CA GLU A 364 4.75 21.66 9.63
C GLU A 364 3.89 21.65 10.91
N LYS A 365 2.58 21.37 10.80
CA LYS A 365 1.67 21.28 11.97
C LYS A 365 2.17 20.28 13.00
N TYR A 366 2.72 19.15 12.58
CA TYR A 366 3.13 18.06 13.47
C TYR A 366 4.65 17.91 13.62
N LYS A 367 5.45 18.83 13.08
CA LYS A 367 6.92 18.71 13.01
C LYS A 367 7.60 18.51 14.36
N GLY A 368 7.01 19.00 15.45
CA GLY A 368 7.51 18.82 16.81
C GLY A 368 7.47 17.37 17.31
N ARG A 369 6.79 16.46 16.60
CA ARG A 369 6.73 15.02 16.90
C ARG A 369 7.77 14.20 16.13
N VAL A 370 8.55 14.82 15.25
CA VAL A 370 9.54 14.12 14.44
C VAL A 370 10.74 13.72 15.30
N ASP A 371 11.00 12.43 15.37
CA ASP A 371 12.28 11.88 15.84
C ASP A 371 13.29 11.89 14.69
N LYS A 372 14.27 12.78 14.79
CA LYS A 372 15.29 12.96 13.76
C LYS A 372 16.22 11.75 13.63
N GLU A 373 16.35 10.94 14.67
CA GLU A 373 17.20 9.74 14.65
C GLU A 373 16.64 8.65 13.71
N GLN A 374 15.34 8.68 13.44
CA GLN A 374 14.67 7.70 12.58
C GLN A 374 14.67 8.06 11.09
N ILE A 375 15.20 9.22 10.70
CA ILE A 375 15.10 9.71 9.31
C ILE A 375 16.02 8.94 8.38
N LEU A 376 17.28 8.77 8.77
CA LEU A 376 18.28 8.13 7.92
C LEU A 376 18.02 6.61 7.83
N PRO A 377 18.30 5.99 6.67
CA PRO A 377 18.15 4.55 6.53
C PRO A 377 19.19 3.82 7.40
N THR A 378 18.75 2.83 8.17
CA THR A 378 19.61 2.01 9.04
C THR A 378 19.78 0.57 8.55
N VAL A 379 19.04 0.18 7.51
CA VAL A 379 19.01 -1.19 6.97
C VAL A 379 19.70 -1.24 5.61
N SER A 380 20.81 -1.98 5.51
CA SER A 380 21.55 -2.18 4.26
C SER A 380 21.25 -3.53 3.62
N TRP A 381 21.05 -3.55 2.31
CA TRP A 381 20.84 -4.78 1.51
C TRP A 381 22.16 -5.33 0.96
N HIS A 382 23.24 -4.56 1.06
CA HIS A 382 24.55 -4.97 0.58
C HIS A 382 25.09 -6.09 1.47
N ARG A 383 25.84 -7.00 0.85
CA ARG A 383 26.59 -8.02 1.60
C ARG A 383 27.67 -7.31 2.42
N LYS A 384 27.76 -7.66 3.71
CA LYS A 384 28.85 -7.19 4.58
C LYS A 384 30.18 -7.83 4.21
#